data_AF-A0A4C2DYN6-F1
#
_entry.id   AF-A0A4C2DYN6-F1
#
_cell.length_a   1.000
_cell.length_b   1.000
_cell.length_c   1.000
_cell.angle_alpha   90.00
_cell.angle_beta   90.00
_cell.angle_gamma   90.00
#
_symmetry.space_group_name_H-M   'P 1'
#
loop_
_entity.id
_entity.type
_entity.pdbx_description
1 polymer ?
#
loop_
_entity_poly.entity_id
_entity_poly.type
_entity_poly.pdbx_seq_one_letter_code
_entity_poly.pdbx_strand_id
1 'polypeptide(L)'
;MLELTPEVLGILKGHTTVFSKYLSCYIHTLNKFIGFLRKVSSLRFERTALIKYVKKLRFINDSLTAYNFDAEFPDPNNTRLHEAVKPLASFLLKSIELLDLLNYFLTQPLQKEIISKTLNNELTLSEECIVAVEDTYNHFVKFAQWMIESLQIENAFFQIEVVQFTRKCAVEDGIDLENTDNIFLQEVVPVADTEEYEVIAEEWAHILDGKTLNLETKFNENVINWQNKFDKKKEDK
;
A
#
# COMPACT_ATOMS: atom_id res chain seq x y z
N MET A 1 4.03 -26.77 14.53
CA MET A 1 2.89 -25.92 14.11
C MET A 1 2.94 -24.71 15.02
N LEU A 2 2.98 -23.51 14.46
CA LEU A 2 3.21 -22.30 15.26
C LEU A 2 1.93 -21.88 15.96
N GLU A 3 2.02 -21.67 17.27
CA GLU A 3 0.91 -21.19 18.09
C GLU A 3 0.93 -19.66 18.14
N LEU A 4 -0.25 -19.06 18.21
CA LEU A 4 -0.39 -17.62 18.41
C LEU A 4 -0.05 -17.28 19.86
N THR A 5 0.61 -16.14 20.05
CA THR A 5 0.86 -15.55 21.38
C THR A 5 0.15 -14.19 21.49
N PRO A 6 -0.14 -13.72 22.72
CA PRO A 6 -0.63 -12.36 22.95
C PRO A 6 0.27 -11.28 22.34
N GLU A 7 1.58 -11.50 22.36
CA GLU A 7 2.61 -10.61 21.80
C GLU A 7 2.46 -10.50 20.28
N VAL A 8 2.40 -11.65 19.58
CA VAL A 8 2.16 -11.67 18.12
C VAL A 8 0.82 -11.06 17.76
N LEU A 9 -0.23 -11.30 18.55
CA LEU A 9 -1.53 -10.65 18.35
C LEU A 9 -1.42 -9.12 18.46
N GLY A 10 -0.61 -8.62 19.40
CA GLY A 10 -0.26 -7.21 19.53
C GLY A 10 0.45 -6.67 18.29
N ILE A 11 1.39 -7.41 17.72
CA ILE A 11 2.12 -7.02 16.51
C ILE A 11 1.20 -7.00 15.28
N LEU A 12 0.30 -7.98 15.14
CA LEU A 12 -0.69 -7.98 14.06
C LEU A 12 -1.59 -6.72 14.13
N LYS A 13 -2.00 -6.30 15.33
CA LYS A 13 -2.69 -5.00 15.54
C LYS A 13 -1.80 -3.80 15.20
N GLY A 14 -0.50 -3.89 15.48
CA GLY A 14 0.49 -2.90 15.05
C GLY A 14 0.50 -2.73 13.52
N HIS A 15 0.55 -3.85 12.79
CA HIS A 15 0.53 -3.83 11.32
C HIS A 15 -0.76 -3.26 10.74
N THR A 16 -1.93 -3.54 11.34
CA THR A 16 -3.18 -2.91 10.89
C THR A 16 -3.14 -1.39 11.08
N THR A 17 -2.50 -0.90 12.14
CA THR A 17 -2.31 0.52 12.38
C THR A 17 -1.39 1.15 11.32
N VAL A 18 -0.27 0.49 10.99
CA VAL A 18 0.64 0.96 9.94
C VAL A 18 -0.05 0.97 8.57
N PHE A 19 -0.79 -0.07 8.21
CA PHE A 19 -1.53 -0.11 6.95
C PHE A 19 -2.67 0.93 6.92
N SER A 20 -3.33 1.19 8.05
CA SER A 20 -4.32 2.26 8.18
C SER A 20 -3.70 3.65 7.95
N LYS A 21 -2.49 3.89 8.47
CA LYS A 21 -1.73 5.11 8.21
C LYS A 21 -1.44 5.25 6.71
N TYR A 22 -0.97 4.18 6.06
CA TYR A 22 -0.74 4.15 4.62
C TYR A 22 -1.97 4.53 3.80
N LEU A 23 -3.13 3.92 4.08
CA LEU A 23 -4.40 4.29 3.45
C LEU A 23 -4.79 5.75 3.72
N SER A 24 -4.57 6.22 4.95
CA SER A 24 -4.90 7.58 5.38
C SER A 24 -4.08 8.64 4.63
N CYS A 25 -2.80 8.36 4.34
CA CYS A 25 -1.95 9.24 3.53
C CYS A 25 -2.55 9.48 2.14
N TYR A 26 -3.01 8.42 1.47
CA TYR A 26 -3.71 8.53 0.19
C TYR A 26 -5.03 9.30 0.33
N ILE A 27 -5.86 8.93 1.31
CA ILE A 27 -7.17 9.55 1.52
C ILE A 27 -7.01 11.07 1.72
N HIS A 28 -6.08 11.49 2.57
CA HIS A 28 -5.85 12.90 2.87
C HIS A 28 -5.41 13.68 1.63
N THR A 29 -4.41 13.17 0.93
CA THR A 29 -3.82 13.82 -0.25
C THR A 29 -4.80 13.89 -1.41
N LEU A 30 -5.48 12.78 -1.70
CA LEU A 30 -6.46 12.72 -2.77
C LEU A 30 -7.68 13.59 -2.47
N ASN A 31 -8.11 13.74 -1.21
CA ASN A 31 -9.16 14.68 -0.85
C ASN A 31 -8.80 16.12 -1.23
N LYS A 32 -7.56 16.55 -0.94
CA LYS A 32 -7.06 17.87 -1.34
C LYS A 32 -6.97 17.97 -2.87
N PHE A 33 -6.42 16.96 -3.53
CA PHE A 33 -6.30 16.91 -4.99
C PHE A 33 -7.66 17.00 -5.70
N ILE A 34 -8.66 16.25 -5.26
CA ILE A 34 -10.05 16.32 -5.72
C ILE A 34 -10.64 17.74 -5.52
N GLY A 35 -10.22 18.44 -4.47
CA GLY A 35 -10.54 19.84 -4.22
C GLY A 35 -9.98 20.77 -5.28
N PHE A 36 -8.70 20.61 -5.66
CA PHE A 36 -8.08 21.36 -6.74
C PHE A 36 -8.71 21.05 -8.11
N LEU A 37 -8.92 19.77 -8.42
CA LEU A 37 -9.54 19.34 -9.68
C LEU A 37 -10.96 19.89 -9.87
N ARG A 38 -11.68 20.26 -8.81
CA ARG A 38 -13.00 20.90 -8.91
C ARG A 38 -12.94 22.22 -9.70
N LYS A 39 -11.79 22.91 -9.67
CA LYS A 39 -11.56 24.19 -10.36
C LYS A 39 -11.16 24.00 -11.83
N VAL A 40 -10.93 22.77 -12.29
CA VAL A 40 -10.47 22.45 -13.65
C VAL A 40 -11.58 21.68 -14.38
N SER A 41 -12.38 22.40 -15.16
CA SER A 41 -13.58 21.85 -15.81
C SER A 41 -13.28 20.71 -16.79
N SER A 42 -12.12 20.72 -17.44
CA SER A 42 -11.68 19.69 -18.38
C SER A 42 -11.41 18.34 -17.71
N LEU A 43 -11.13 18.30 -16.40
CA LEU A 43 -10.79 17.10 -15.63
C LEU A 43 -11.96 16.58 -14.75
N ARG A 44 -13.20 16.95 -15.10
CA ARG A 44 -14.39 16.64 -14.28
C ARG A 44 -14.64 15.14 -14.10
N PHE A 45 -14.31 14.31 -15.10
CA PHE A 45 -14.60 12.89 -15.08
C PHE A 45 -13.50 12.11 -14.35
N GLU A 46 -12.25 12.48 -14.55
CA GLU A 46 -11.08 12.00 -13.82
C GLU A 46 -11.25 12.27 -12.32
N ARG A 47 -11.74 13.46 -11.98
CA ARG A 47 -12.12 13.80 -10.60
C ARG A 47 -13.16 12.82 -10.03
N THR A 48 -14.19 12.45 -10.79
CA THR A 48 -15.19 11.49 -10.31
C THR A 48 -14.62 10.09 -10.13
N ALA A 49 -13.69 9.67 -10.98
CA ALA A 49 -12.97 8.40 -10.82
C ALA A 49 -12.14 8.40 -9.52
N LEU A 50 -11.37 9.45 -9.25
CA LEU A 50 -10.62 9.59 -7.99
C LEU A 50 -11.54 9.59 -6.75
N ILE A 51 -12.70 10.24 -6.81
CA ILE A 51 -13.69 10.18 -5.72
C ILE A 51 -14.12 8.74 -5.45
N LYS A 52 -14.28 7.91 -6.49
CA LYS A 52 -14.66 6.51 -6.34
C LYS A 52 -13.56 5.71 -5.64
N TYR A 53 -12.29 5.91 -6.02
CA TYR A 53 -11.15 5.30 -5.35
C TYR A 53 -11.06 5.72 -3.88
N VAL A 54 -11.10 7.03 -3.59
CA VAL A 54 -11.04 7.54 -2.21
C VAL A 54 -12.16 6.99 -1.34
N LYS A 55 -13.39 6.87 -1.87
CA LYS A 55 -14.50 6.24 -1.12
C LYS A 55 -14.20 4.79 -0.77
N LYS A 56 -13.56 4.04 -1.68
CA LYS A 56 -13.17 2.66 -1.42
C LYS A 56 -12.05 2.56 -0.40
N LEU A 57 -11.03 3.42 -0.50
CA LEU A 57 -9.94 3.48 0.50
C LEU A 57 -10.49 3.78 1.89
N ARG A 58 -11.42 4.74 2.03
CA ARG A 58 -12.08 5.03 3.32
C ARG A 58 -12.81 3.81 3.86
N PHE A 59 -13.62 3.15 3.03
CA PHE A 59 -14.33 1.93 3.46
C PHE A 59 -13.36 0.85 3.96
N ILE A 60 -12.24 0.64 3.26
CA ILE A 60 -11.21 -0.33 3.66
C ILE A 60 -10.59 0.10 5.00
N ASN A 61 -10.22 1.38 5.13
CA ASN A 61 -9.62 1.92 6.33
C ASN A 61 -10.56 1.78 7.55
N ASP A 62 -11.83 2.16 7.38
CA ASP A 62 -12.85 2.03 8.42
C ASP A 62 -13.03 0.56 8.83
N SER A 63 -13.09 -0.36 7.86
CA SER A 63 -13.20 -1.81 8.12
C SER A 63 -11.99 -2.34 8.89
N LEU A 64 -10.79 -1.89 8.54
CA LEU A 64 -9.55 -2.31 9.19
C LEU A 64 -9.50 -1.80 10.64
N THR A 65 -9.87 -0.54 10.88
CA THR A 65 -9.89 0.05 12.23
C THR A 65 -11.00 -0.53 13.12
N ALA A 66 -12.08 -1.04 12.52
CA ALA A 66 -13.18 -1.67 13.25
C ALA A 66 -12.92 -3.15 13.58
N TYR A 67 -11.89 -3.77 13.00
CA TYR A 67 -11.59 -5.18 13.21
C TYR A 67 -11.06 -5.42 14.63
N ASN A 68 -11.80 -6.20 15.42
CA ASN A 68 -11.47 -6.49 16.80
C ASN A 68 -10.80 -7.87 16.94
N PHE A 69 -9.47 -7.88 16.92
CA PHE A 69 -8.67 -9.08 17.12
C PHE A 69 -8.96 -9.80 18.44
N ASP A 70 -9.24 -9.08 19.53
CA ASP A 70 -9.51 -9.70 20.84
C ASP A 70 -10.85 -10.45 20.86
N ALA A 71 -11.82 -10.00 20.06
CA ALA A 71 -13.10 -10.68 19.92
C ALA A 71 -13.03 -11.90 18.99
N GLU A 72 -12.21 -11.82 17.94
CA GLU A 72 -12.03 -12.93 16.98
C GLU A 72 -11.10 -14.03 17.52
N PHE A 73 -10.13 -13.66 18.36
CA PHE A 73 -9.16 -14.59 18.95
C PHE A 73 -9.15 -14.46 20.49
N PRO A 74 -10.24 -14.88 21.17
CA PRO A 74 -10.41 -14.70 22.61
C PRO A 74 -9.48 -15.57 23.46
N ASP A 75 -8.93 -16.65 22.89
CA ASP A 75 -7.92 -17.51 23.51
C ASP A 75 -6.71 -17.67 22.57
N PRO A 76 -5.78 -16.70 22.55
CA PRO A 76 -4.65 -16.72 21.64
C PRO A 76 -3.77 -17.97 21.81
N ASN A 77 -3.57 -18.43 23.04
CA ASN A 77 -2.70 -19.55 23.36
C ASN A 77 -3.22 -20.91 22.85
N ASN A 78 -4.48 -20.98 22.43
CA ASN A 78 -5.11 -22.15 21.85
C ASN A 78 -5.52 -21.93 20.38
N THR A 79 -4.97 -20.87 19.76
CA THR A 79 -5.20 -20.51 18.37
C THR A 79 -3.91 -20.69 17.59
N ARG A 80 -3.98 -21.26 16.40
CA ARG A 80 -2.80 -21.41 15.55
C ARG A 80 -2.45 -20.09 14.89
N LEU A 81 -1.18 -19.75 14.80
CA LEU A 81 -0.72 -18.49 14.22
C LEU A 81 -1.28 -18.24 12.80
N HIS A 82 -1.31 -19.27 11.97
CA HIS A 82 -1.84 -19.17 10.62
C HIS A 82 -3.33 -18.81 10.58
N GLU A 83 -4.12 -19.17 11.58
CA GLU A 83 -5.56 -18.85 11.65
C GLU A 83 -5.76 -17.36 11.88
N ALA A 84 -4.86 -16.72 12.64
CA ALA A 84 -4.87 -15.27 12.85
C ALA A 84 -4.31 -14.48 11.66
N VAL A 85 -3.27 -15.00 10.99
CA VAL A 85 -2.63 -14.30 9.86
C VAL A 85 -3.47 -14.37 8.58
N LYS A 86 -4.13 -15.49 8.29
CA LYS A 86 -4.93 -15.69 7.07
C LYS A 86 -5.96 -14.58 6.78
N PRO A 87 -6.86 -14.20 7.70
CA PRO A 87 -7.87 -13.18 7.43
C PRO A 87 -7.22 -11.81 7.19
N LEU A 88 -6.18 -11.47 7.94
CA LEU A 88 -5.43 -10.22 7.77
C LEU A 88 -4.72 -10.20 6.41
N ALA A 89 -3.97 -11.24 6.07
CA ALA A 89 -3.28 -11.36 4.80
C ALA A 89 -4.25 -11.24 3.61
N SER A 90 -5.38 -11.95 3.67
CA SER A 90 -6.44 -11.86 2.66
C SER A 90 -6.97 -10.43 2.47
N PHE A 91 -7.19 -9.71 3.57
CA PHE A 91 -7.67 -8.34 3.54
C PHE A 91 -6.60 -7.37 2.98
N LEU A 92 -5.34 -7.53 3.38
CA LEU A 92 -4.23 -6.72 2.88
C LEU A 92 -4.02 -6.96 1.38
N LEU A 93 -4.01 -8.21 0.91
CA LEU A 93 -3.88 -8.54 -0.51
C LEU A 93 -4.93 -7.83 -1.36
N LYS A 94 -6.22 -7.96 -0.99
CA LYS A 94 -7.30 -7.27 -1.70
C LYS A 94 -7.10 -5.74 -1.74
N SER A 95 -6.53 -5.18 -0.67
CA SER A 95 -6.30 -3.74 -0.56
C SER A 95 -5.09 -3.31 -1.38
N ILE A 96 -4.04 -4.13 -1.44
CA ILE A 96 -2.83 -3.93 -2.24
C ILE A 96 -3.17 -3.97 -3.73
N GLU A 97 -3.96 -4.93 -4.19
CA GLU A 97 -4.38 -5.00 -5.60
C GLU A 97 -5.22 -3.78 -6.02
N LEU A 98 -6.07 -3.26 -5.11
CA LEU A 98 -6.76 -2.00 -5.36
C LEU A 98 -5.79 -0.81 -5.45
N LEU A 99 -4.78 -0.78 -4.58
CA LEU A 99 -3.77 0.26 -4.57
C LEU A 99 -2.91 0.22 -5.82
N ASP A 100 -2.63 -0.96 -6.38
CA ASP A 100 -1.93 -1.08 -7.67
C ASP A 100 -2.71 -0.39 -8.80
N LEU A 101 -4.00 -0.72 -8.93
CA LEU A 101 -4.89 -0.08 -9.92
C LEU A 101 -4.98 1.44 -9.74
N LEU A 102 -5.05 1.91 -8.49
CA LEU A 102 -5.03 3.32 -8.18
C LEU A 102 -3.68 3.97 -8.50
N ASN A 103 -2.58 3.34 -8.14
CA ASN A 103 -1.22 3.84 -8.35
C ASN A 103 -0.96 3.96 -9.85
N TYR A 104 -1.28 2.93 -10.62
CA TYR A 104 -1.20 2.98 -12.07
C TYR A 104 -2.03 4.16 -12.59
N PHE A 105 -3.32 4.25 -12.27
CA PHE A 105 -4.18 5.34 -12.75
C PHE A 105 -3.66 6.74 -12.38
N LEU A 106 -3.24 6.93 -11.12
CA LEU A 106 -2.83 8.21 -10.56
C LEU A 106 -1.49 8.68 -11.11
N THR A 107 -0.51 7.79 -11.25
CA THR A 107 0.88 8.14 -11.60
C THR A 107 1.16 8.09 -13.09
N GLN A 108 0.33 7.38 -13.88
CA GLN A 108 0.58 7.18 -15.31
C GLN A 108 -0.44 7.88 -16.23
N PRO A 109 -1.65 7.35 -16.49
CA PRO A 109 -2.58 7.95 -17.45
C PRO A 109 -3.13 9.28 -16.95
N LEU A 110 -3.42 9.46 -15.65
CA LEU A 110 -3.92 10.73 -15.15
C LEU A 110 -2.90 11.86 -15.29
N GLN A 111 -1.61 11.59 -15.07
CA GLN A 111 -0.55 12.59 -15.27
C GLN A 111 -0.52 13.07 -16.73
N LYS A 112 -0.54 12.14 -17.69
CA LYS A 112 -0.59 12.46 -19.13
C LYS A 112 -1.85 13.23 -19.49
N GLU A 113 -2.98 12.85 -18.92
CA GLU A 113 -4.28 13.49 -19.17
C GLU A 113 -4.33 14.92 -18.63
N ILE A 114 -3.73 15.18 -17.45
CA ILE A 114 -3.58 16.53 -16.89
C ILE A 114 -2.78 17.40 -17.85
N ILE A 115 -1.62 16.93 -18.30
CA ILE A 115 -0.75 17.68 -19.22
C ILE A 115 -1.50 17.96 -20.52
N SER A 116 -2.13 16.95 -21.10
CA SER A 116 -2.89 17.06 -22.36
C SER A 116 -4.04 18.07 -22.27
N LYS A 117 -4.86 18.02 -21.21
CA LYS A 117 -6.05 18.86 -21.06
C LYS A 117 -5.80 20.25 -20.50
N THR A 118 -4.70 20.46 -19.79
CA THR A 118 -4.39 21.74 -19.15
C THR A 118 -3.21 22.47 -19.79
N LEU A 119 -2.46 21.77 -20.66
CA LEU A 119 -1.27 22.28 -21.35
C LEU A 119 -0.18 22.78 -20.38
N ASN A 120 -0.13 22.24 -19.17
CA ASN A 120 0.86 22.56 -18.15
C ASN A 120 1.02 21.40 -17.14
N ASN A 121 2.01 21.54 -16.26
CA ASN A 121 2.37 20.54 -15.24
C ASN A 121 2.04 20.99 -13.81
N GLU A 122 1.11 21.93 -13.62
CA GLU A 122 0.88 22.53 -12.29
C GLU A 122 0.17 21.58 -11.31
N LEU A 123 -0.59 20.61 -11.82
CA LEU A 123 -1.33 19.63 -11.04
C LEU A 123 -0.75 18.22 -11.15
N THR A 124 0.40 18.06 -11.79
CA THR A 124 1.05 16.76 -11.85
C THR A 124 1.71 16.43 -10.50
N LEU A 125 1.93 15.14 -10.27
CA LEU A 125 2.79 14.67 -9.18
C LEU A 125 4.26 14.90 -9.57
N SER A 126 5.10 15.19 -8.59
CA SER A 126 6.54 15.22 -8.79
C SER A 126 7.10 13.80 -8.96
N GLU A 127 8.24 13.67 -9.63
CA GLU A 127 8.90 12.37 -9.88
C GLU A 127 9.28 11.69 -8.55
N GLU A 128 9.75 12.45 -7.56
CA GLU A 128 10.10 11.93 -6.25
C GLU A 128 8.88 11.38 -5.50
N CYS A 129 7.70 11.94 -5.75
CA CYS A 129 6.46 11.43 -5.19
C CYS A 129 6.02 10.13 -5.86
N ILE A 130 6.20 10.01 -7.18
CA ILE A 130 5.91 8.76 -7.90
C ILE A 130 6.84 7.66 -7.40
N VAL A 131 8.13 7.95 -7.25
CA VAL A 131 9.12 7.01 -6.69
C VAL A 131 8.71 6.59 -5.26
N ALA A 132 8.29 7.53 -4.41
CA ALA A 132 7.83 7.20 -3.06
C ALA A 132 6.55 6.33 -3.04
N VAL A 133 5.64 6.54 -3.99
CA VAL A 133 4.44 5.71 -4.18
C VAL A 133 4.84 4.28 -4.54
N GLU A 134 5.72 4.10 -5.53
CA GLU A 134 6.20 2.79 -5.99
C GLU A 134 7.00 2.07 -4.89
N ASP A 135 7.95 2.76 -4.25
CA ASP A 135 8.77 2.22 -3.17
C ASP A 135 7.91 1.74 -2.00
N THR A 136 6.94 2.54 -1.57
CA THR A 136 6.04 2.16 -0.47
C THR A 136 5.17 0.97 -0.87
N TYR A 137 4.58 0.99 -2.06
CA TYR A 137 3.78 -0.13 -2.57
C TYR A 137 4.58 -1.44 -2.62
N ASN A 138 5.79 -1.41 -3.15
CA ASN A 138 6.66 -2.59 -3.27
C ASN A 138 6.97 -3.22 -1.90
N HIS A 139 7.21 -2.40 -0.87
CA HIS A 139 7.47 -2.91 0.48
C HIS A 139 6.23 -3.52 1.12
N PHE A 140 5.05 -2.93 0.93
CA PHE A 140 3.79 -3.54 1.42
C PHE A 140 3.45 -4.84 0.69
N VAL A 141 3.72 -4.93 -0.62
CA VAL A 141 3.63 -6.18 -1.38
C VAL A 141 4.58 -7.23 -0.81
N LYS A 142 5.85 -6.86 -0.59
CA LYS A 142 6.85 -7.79 -0.07
C LYS A 142 6.52 -8.27 1.33
N PHE A 143 6.01 -7.39 2.18
CA PHE A 143 5.51 -7.76 3.50
C PHE A 143 4.33 -8.74 3.41
N ALA A 144 3.35 -8.48 2.53
CA ALA A 144 2.23 -9.39 2.34
C ALA A 144 2.68 -10.78 1.84
N GLN A 145 3.63 -10.80 0.88
CA GLN A 145 4.28 -12.03 0.42
C GLN A 145 4.96 -12.74 1.61
N TRP A 146 5.74 -12.01 2.41
CA TRP A 146 6.43 -12.56 3.58
C TRP A 146 5.45 -13.17 4.60
N MET A 147 4.38 -12.48 4.97
CA MET A 147 3.40 -13.00 5.95
C MET A 147 2.78 -14.35 5.51
N ILE A 148 2.61 -14.56 4.21
CA ILE A 148 1.99 -15.76 3.65
C ILE A 148 3.03 -16.88 3.48
N GLU A 149 4.15 -16.57 2.83
CA GLU A 149 5.16 -17.55 2.46
C GLU A 149 5.99 -18.00 3.68
N SER A 150 6.26 -17.12 4.66
CA SER A 150 6.99 -17.47 5.89
C SER A 150 6.27 -18.52 6.75
N LEU A 151 4.94 -18.51 6.73
CA LEU A 151 4.08 -19.47 7.43
C LEU A 151 3.66 -20.65 6.55
N GLN A 152 4.19 -20.73 5.33
CA GLN A 152 3.87 -21.77 4.34
C GLN A 152 2.36 -21.92 4.13
N ILE A 153 1.65 -20.79 4.06
CA ILE A 153 0.20 -20.78 3.85
C ILE A 153 -0.08 -21.07 2.37
N GLU A 154 -0.26 -22.35 2.06
CA GLU A 154 -0.58 -22.80 0.70
C GLU A 154 -2.02 -22.42 0.33
N ASN A 155 -2.17 -21.40 -0.52
CA ASN A 155 -3.44 -21.04 -1.11
C ASN A 155 -3.25 -20.31 -2.45
N ALA A 156 -3.79 -20.87 -3.54
CA ALA A 156 -3.74 -20.25 -4.86
C ALA A 156 -4.42 -18.86 -4.91
N PHE A 157 -5.35 -18.58 -3.99
CA PHE A 157 -6.00 -17.27 -3.89
C PHE A 157 -5.15 -16.19 -3.20
N PHE A 158 -3.97 -16.54 -2.67
CA PHE A 158 -3.05 -15.59 -2.04
C PHE A 158 -1.90 -15.14 -2.95
N GLN A 159 -2.03 -15.38 -4.26
CA GLN A 159 -1.11 -14.85 -5.24
C GLN A 159 -1.30 -13.33 -5.41
N ILE A 160 -0.17 -12.62 -5.53
CA ILE A 160 -0.13 -11.18 -5.82
C ILE A 160 0.24 -11.00 -7.29
N GLU A 161 -0.51 -10.22 -8.05
CA GLU A 161 -0.34 -10.08 -9.50
C GLU A 161 1.10 -9.67 -9.86
N VAL A 162 1.59 -8.59 -9.25
CA VAL A 162 2.94 -8.06 -9.52
C VAL A 162 4.05 -9.07 -9.21
N VAL A 163 3.89 -9.90 -8.18
CA VAL A 163 4.88 -10.93 -7.82
C VAL A 163 4.87 -12.07 -8.85
N GLN A 164 3.68 -12.55 -9.23
CA GLN A 164 3.56 -13.63 -10.22
C GLN A 164 4.03 -13.18 -11.60
N PHE A 165 3.68 -11.95 -12.00
CA PHE A 165 4.14 -11.36 -13.25
C PHE A 165 5.67 -11.26 -13.28
N THR A 166 6.27 -10.73 -12.21
CA THR A 166 7.73 -10.58 -12.10
C THR A 166 8.44 -11.94 -12.18
N ARG A 167 7.95 -12.95 -11.45
CA ARG A 167 8.49 -14.32 -11.50
C ARG A 167 8.41 -14.91 -12.90
N LYS A 168 7.28 -14.72 -13.60
CA LYS A 168 7.10 -15.22 -14.96
C LYS A 168 8.08 -14.57 -15.94
N CYS A 169 8.24 -13.25 -15.89
CA CYS A 169 9.22 -12.54 -16.72
C CYS A 169 10.64 -13.01 -16.44
N ALA A 170 11.03 -13.20 -15.18
CA ALA A 170 12.36 -13.67 -14.83
C ALA A 170 12.67 -15.05 -15.41
N VAL A 171 11.70 -15.98 -15.41
CA VAL A 171 11.84 -17.29 -16.03
C VAL A 171 11.97 -17.19 -17.56
N GLU A 172 11.15 -16.35 -18.20
CA GLU A 172 11.21 -16.13 -19.65
C GLU A 172 12.52 -15.49 -20.10
N ASP A 173 13.07 -14.58 -19.30
CA ASP A 173 14.32 -13.85 -19.58
C ASP A 173 15.58 -14.60 -19.12
N GLY A 174 15.43 -15.76 -18.46
CA GLY A 174 16.55 -16.56 -17.95
C GLY A 174 17.35 -15.87 -16.84
N ILE A 175 16.70 -15.01 -16.04
CA ILE A 175 17.31 -14.31 -14.92
C ILE A 175 17.62 -15.32 -13.80
N ASP A 176 18.83 -15.22 -13.25
CA ASP A 176 19.22 -15.96 -12.06
C ASP A 176 18.42 -15.45 -10.84
N LEU A 177 17.55 -16.31 -10.31
CA LEU A 177 16.72 -16.01 -9.15
C LEU A 177 17.52 -16.00 -7.85
N GLU A 178 18.71 -16.61 -7.81
CA GLU A 178 19.55 -16.67 -6.62
C GLU A 178 20.28 -15.35 -6.35
N ASN A 179 20.57 -14.55 -7.39
CA ASN A 179 21.26 -13.27 -7.30
C ASN A 179 20.51 -12.17 -8.06
N THR A 180 19.44 -11.64 -7.44
CA THR A 180 18.59 -10.61 -8.05
C THR A 180 18.36 -9.41 -7.13
N ASP A 181 18.47 -8.22 -7.70
CA ASP A 181 18.15 -6.95 -7.04
C ASP A 181 16.63 -6.71 -6.95
N ASN A 182 15.82 -7.52 -7.64
CA ASN A 182 14.37 -7.36 -7.61
C ASN A 182 13.77 -7.97 -6.34
N ILE A 183 13.24 -7.10 -5.48
CA ILE A 183 12.65 -7.46 -4.18
C ILE A 183 11.57 -8.57 -4.28
N PHE A 184 10.82 -8.66 -5.38
CA PHE A 184 9.77 -9.68 -5.55
C PHE A 184 10.29 -11.06 -5.92
N LEU A 185 11.51 -11.15 -6.43
CA LEU A 185 12.16 -12.41 -6.80
C LEU A 185 12.93 -13.03 -5.64
N GLN A 186 13.30 -12.24 -4.64
CA GLN A 186 13.96 -12.73 -3.42
C GLN A 186 13.08 -13.75 -2.71
N GLU A 187 13.64 -14.91 -2.38
CA GLU A 187 12.96 -15.99 -1.69
C GLU A 187 12.54 -15.57 -0.26
N VAL A 188 11.36 -16.03 0.18
CA VAL A 188 10.92 -15.89 1.56
C VAL A 188 11.26 -17.18 2.30
N VAL A 189 12.14 -17.08 3.28
CA VAL A 189 12.51 -18.22 4.15
C VAL A 189 11.37 -18.49 5.14
N PRO A 190 10.92 -19.75 5.30
CA PRO A 190 9.96 -20.12 6.34
C PRO A 190 10.51 -19.86 7.74
N VAL A 191 9.68 -19.33 8.63
CA VAL A 191 10.04 -19.14 10.04
C VAL A 191 10.06 -20.48 10.78
N ALA A 192 11.03 -20.68 11.65
CA ALA A 192 11.24 -21.89 12.44
C ALA A 192 10.29 -21.96 13.65
N ASP A 193 10.05 -20.84 14.30
CA ASP A 193 9.21 -20.74 15.49
C ASP A 193 8.45 -19.40 15.59
N THR A 194 7.61 -19.28 16.63
CA THR A 194 6.79 -18.08 16.85
C THR A 194 7.64 -16.87 17.26
N GLU A 195 8.77 -17.08 17.95
CA GLU A 195 9.67 -16.00 18.38
C GLU A 195 10.37 -15.37 17.17
N GLU A 196 10.83 -16.19 16.22
CA GLU A 196 11.37 -15.70 14.95
C GLU A 196 10.33 -14.90 14.16
N TYR A 197 9.08 -15.38 14.10
CA TYR A 197 8.00 -14.63 13.46
C TYR A 197 7.76 -13.27 14.12
N GLU A 198 7.77 -13.23 15.45
CA GLU A 198 7.60 -12.03 16.26
C GLU A 198 8.65 -10.97 15.90
N VAL A 199 9.93 -11.34 15.97
CA VAL A 199 11.06 -10.43 15.69
C VAL A 199 10.98 -9.86 14.28
N ILE A 200 10.77 -10.71 13.27
CA ILE A 200 10.74 -10.27 11.87
C ILE A 200 9.49 -9.42 11.59
N ALA A 201 8.35 -9.74 12.20
CA ALA A 201 7.14 -8.93 12.09
C ALA A 201 7.35 -7.51 12.65
N GLU A 202 7.99 -7.38 13.81
CA GLU A 202 8.32 -6.07 14.38
C GLU A 202 9.26 -5.26 13.48
N GLU A 203 10.30 -5.89 12.93
CA GLU A 203 11.21 -5.23 11.98
C GLU A 203 10.46 -4.71 10.75
N TRP A 204 9.55 -5.51 10.19
CA TRP A 204 8.68 -5.07 9.10
C TRP A 204 7.80 -3.89 9.49
N ALA A 205 7.26 -3.85 10.70
CA ALA A 205 6.44 -2.73 11.15
C ALA A 205 7.24 -1.42 11.12
N HIS A 206 8.51 -1.45 11.55
CA HIS A 206 9.41 -0.30 11.50
C HIS A 206 9.75 0.13 10.06
N ILE A 207 10.06 -0.82 9.18
CA ILE A 207 10.35 -0.54 7.77
C ILE A 207 9.14 0.13 7.11
N LEU A 208 7.95 -0.45 7.28
CA LEU A 208 6.72 0.03 6.65
C LEU A 208 6.29 1.40 7.19
N ASP A 209 6.47 1.66 8.48
CA ASP A 209 6.17 2.98 9.05
C ASP A 209 7.12 4.05 8.47
N GLY A 210 8.41 3.73 8.32
CA GLY A 210 9.39 4.60 7.68
C GLY A 210 9.04 4.93 6.23
N LYS A 211 8.65 3.91 5.44
CA LYS A 211 8.19 4.10 4.05
C LYS A 211 6.93 4.96 3.99
N THR A 212 5.97 4.69 4.87
CA THR A 212 4.72 5.44 4.97
C THR A 212 4.95 6.92 5.33
N LEU A 213 5.87 7.20 6.25
CA LEU A 213 6.24 8.57 6.63
C LEU A 213 6.90 9.33 5.46
N ASN A 214 7.78 8.67 4.71
CA ASN A 214 8.38 9.27 3.52
C ASN A 214 7.31 9.59 2.47
N LEU A 215 6.38 8.67 2.21
CA LEU A 215 5.26 8.90 1.30
C LEU A 215 4.40 10.09 1.75
N GLU A 216 4.03 10.14 3.04
CA GLU A 216 3.27 11.25 3.61
C GLU A 216 3.98 12.60 3.37
N THR A 217 5.29 12.63 3.59
CA THR A 217 6.12 13.82 3.35
C THR A 217 6.04 14.25 1.88
N LYS A 218 6.23 13.32 0.94
CA LYS A 218 6.19 13.62 -0.51
C LYS A 218 4.81 14.02 -1.02
N PHE A 219 3.76 13.44 -0.45
CA PHE A 219 2.40 13.90 -0.70
C PHE A 219 2.14 15.32 -0.18
N ASN A 220 2.61 15.66 1.02
CA ASN A 220 2.45 16.99 1.59
C ASN A 220 3.21 18.05 0.78
N GLU A 221 4.42 17.75 0.31
CA GLU A 221 5.17 18.61 -0.62
C GLU A 221 4.36 18.90 -1.89
N ASN A 222 3.76 17.87 -2.51
CA ASN A 222 2.93 18.04 -3.71
C ASN A 222 1.68 18.86 -3.44
N VAL A 223 1.02 18.66 -2.30
CA VAL A 223 -0.13 19.48 -1.88
C VAL A 223 0.24 20.95 -1.76
N ILE A 224 1.37 21.25 -1.12
CA ILE A 224 1.87 22.63 -0.97
C ILE A 224 2.15 23.24 -2.35
N ASN A 225 2.78 22.47 -3.24
CA ASN A 225 3.04 22.92 -4.61
C ASN A 225 1.75 23.26 -5.37
N TRP A 226 0.73 22.39 -5.33
CA TRP A 226 -0.56 22.67 -5.94
C TRP A 226 -1.24 23.90 -5.35
N GLN A 227 -1.21 24.05 -4.01
CA GLN A 227 -1.77 25.21 -3.33
C GLN A 227 -1.11 26.51 -3.80
N ASN A 228 0.22 26.56 -3.82
CA ASN A 228 0.99 27.73 -4.24
C ASN A 228 0.70 28.14 -5.69
N LYS A 229 0.51 27.17 -6.59
CA LYS A 229 0.18 27.45 -8.00
C LYS A 229 -1.25 28.00 -8.15
N PHE A 230 -2.19 27.49 -7.36
CA PHE A 230 -3.59 27.94 -7.40
C PHE A 230 -3.83 29.29 -6.70
N ASP A 231 -3.04 29.64 -5.69
CA ASP A 231 -3.16 30.93 -5.01
C ASP A 231 -2.50 32.06 -5.81
N LYS A 232 -1.35 31.83 -6.46
CA LYS A 232 -0.76 32.82 -7.38
C LYS A 232 -1.71 33.24 -8.50
N LYS A 233 -2.47 32.29 -9.07
CA LYS A 233 -3.51 32.57 -10.08
C LYS A 233 -4.68 33.44 -9.60
N LYS A 234 -4.84 33.66 -8.28
CA LYS A 234 -5.83 34.59 -7.73
C LYS A 234 -5.27 36.00 -7.54
N GLU A 235 -3.97 36.14 -7.34
CA GLU A 235 -3.32 37.45 -7.18
C GLU A 235 -3.07 38.13 -8.54
N ASP A 236 -2.86 37.33 -9.59
CA ASP A 236 -2.68 37.80 -10.97
C ASP A 236 -4.00 38.09 -11.72
N LYS A 237 -5.16 38.03 -11.05
CA LYS A 237 -6.50 38.29 -11.62
C LYS A 237 -7.20 39.45 -10.91
#